data_AF-A0AAN6N008-F1
#
_entry.id   AF-A0AAN6N008-F1
#
_cell.length_a   1.000
_cell.length_b   1.000
_cell.length_c   1.000
_cell.angle_alpha   90.00
_cell.angle_beta   90.00
_cell.angle_gamma   90.00
#
_symmetry.space_group_name_H-M   'P 1'
#
loop_
_entity.id
_entity.type
_entity.pdbx_description
1 polymer ?
#
loop_
_entity_poly.entity_id
_entity_poly.type
_entity_poly.pdbx_seq_one_letter_code
_entity_poly.pdbx_strand_id
1 'polypeptide(L)'
;MTQGRIALLSWCYEAQAKAVFAHFMVAHIDAFALNIAAGYSSNAAQVANAFKAVVSVGVNFQFFFSFDYAGNGSWAITDVESYLTGYINKAAYYRYNNQPFVSTFKGTSKAEDWVTIKANTGCFFVPDWSSAGAGPALTLAGGVADGLFSWAAWPWANAPITQFVDASYTTDLGSKPYMMPVSP
;
A
#
# COMPACT_ATOMS: atom_id res chain seq x y z
N MET A 1 -18.68 8.84 4.61
CA MET A 1 -17.44 8.09 4.37
C MET A 1 -16.56 8.94 3.49
N THR A 2 -15.46 9.48 4.02
CA THR A 2 -14.52 10.34 3.29
C THR A 2 -13.60 9.43 2.46
N GLN A 3 -13.55 9.64 1.15
CA GLN A 3 -12.73 8.85 0.23
C GLN A 3 -11.28 9.33 0.31
N GLY A 4 -10.39 8.52 0.89
CA GLY A 4 -8.98 8.90 1.06
C GLY A 4 -8.18 8.81 -0.25
N ARG A 5 -7.19 9.68 -0.43
CA ARG A 5 -6.27 9.70 -1.59
C ARG A 5 -4.87 9.25 -1.18
N ILE A 6 -4.25 8.41 -2.01
CA ILE A 6 -2.99 7.71 -1.72
C ILE A 6 -1.96 7.97 -2.83
N ALA A 7 -0.68 8.13 -2.47
CA ALA A 7 0.43 8.25 -3.42
C ALA A 7 1.63 7.35 -3.03
N LEU A 8 2.56 7.10 -3.96
CA LEU A 8 3.76 6.26 -3.78
C LEU A 8 5.02 7.14 -3.70
N LEU A 9 5.90 6.92 -2.71
CA LEU A 9 7.18 7.65 -2.57
C LEU A 9 8.33 6.68 -2.32
N SER A 10 9.48 6.90 -2.98
CA SER A 10 10.63 6.00 -2.88
C SER A 10 11.78 6.49 -1.97
N TRP A 11 11.88 7.79 -1.63
CA TRP A 11 12.99 8.33 -0.79
C TRP A 11 12.61 9.63 -0.04
N CYS A 12 13.03 9.79 1.22
CA CYS A 12 12.98 11.08 1.93
C CYS A 12 14.26 11.34 2.77
N TYR A 13 14.85 12.54 2.63
CA TYR A 13 15.83 13.12 3.56
C TYR A 13 15.14 14.24 4.38
N GLU A 14 15.57 14.49 5.62
CA GLU A 14 14.89 15.43 6.55
C GLU A 14 14.63 16.83 5.96
N ALA A 15 15.57 17.39 5.19
CA ALA A 15 15.40 18.71 4.57
C ALA A 15 14.38 18.72 3.41
N GLN A 16 14.22 17.60 2.70
CA GLN A 16 13.29 17.46 1.57
C GLN A 16 11.88 17.09 2.04
N ALA A 17 11.75 16.47 3.22
CA ALA A 17 10.48 16.00 3.76
C ALA A 17 9.45 17.13 3.96
N LYS A 18 9.86 18.33 4.38
CA LYS A 18 8.95 19.48 4.54
C LYS A 18 8.27 19.89 3.23
N ALA A 19 9.06 20.05 2.17
CA ALA A 19 8.55 20.48 0.86
C ALA A 19 7.69 19.40 0.20
N VAL A 20 8.10 18.13 0.34
CA VAL A 20 7.34 16.95 -0.09
C VAL A 20 5.97 16.95 0.58
N PHE A 21 5.90 16.91 1.91
CA PHE A 21 4.60 16.85 2.60
C PHE A 21 3.73 18.09 2.36
N ALA A 22 4.31 19.28 2.28
CA ALA A 22 3.56 20.50 1.97
C ALA A 22 2.88 20.43 0.59
N HIS A 23 3.56 19.91 -0.45
CA HIS A 23 2.96 19.75 -1.77
C HIS A 23 1.80 18.74 -1.76
N PHE A 24 1.94 17.64 -1.03
CA PHE A 24 0.92 16.59 -0.97
C PHE A 24 -0.30 16.97 -0.14
N MET A 25 -0.14 17.78 0.90
CA MET A 25 -1.27 18.36 1.63
C MET A 25 -2.12 19.27 0.74
N VAL A 26 -1.49 20.03 -0.17
CA VAL A 26 -2.21 20.84 -1.17
C VAL A 26 -2.96 19.95 -2.19
N ALA A 27 -2.44 18.75 -2.47
CA ALA A 27 -3.10 17.77 -3.33
C ALA A 27 -4.20 16.94 -2.64
N HIS A 28 -4.45 17.17 -1.34
CA HIS A 28 -5.38 16.39 -0.50
C HIS A 28 -5.06 14.89 -0.44
N ILE A 29 -3.77 14.53 -0.43
CA ILE A 29 -3.33 13.14 -0.22
C ILE A 29 -3.23 12.86 1.28
N ASP A 30 -3.91 11.81 1.74
CA ASP A 30 -4.02 11.45 3.16
C ASP A 30 -2.86 10.58 3.63
N ALA A 31 -2.30 9.74 2.74
CA ALA A 31 -1.22 8.83 3.09
C ALA A 31 -0.27 8.48 1.95
N PHE A 32 0.96 8.11 2.33
CA PHE A 32 1.97 7.52 1.45
C PHE A 32 2.05 6.00 1.61
N ALA A 33 2.06 5.31 0.49
CA ALA A 33 2.55 3.93 0.41
C ALA A 33 4.09 3.94 0.51
N LEU A 34 4.63 3.37 1.59
CA LEU A 34 6.05 3.07 1.72
C LEU A 34 6.34 1.76 1.00
N ASN A 35 6.79 1.86 -0.26
CA ASN A 35 7.14 0.68 -1.06
C ASN A 35 8.54 0.17 -0.68
N ILE A 36 8.60 -1.00 -0.04
CA ILE A 36 9.85 -1.56 0.48
C ILE A 36 10.09 -2.96 -0.08
N ALA A 37 11.29 -3.21 -0.61
CA ALA A 37 11.69 -4.51 -1.14
C ALA A 37 12.39 -5.35 -0.07
N ALA A 38 12.19 -6.67 -0.09
CA ALA A 38 12.76 -7.59 0.90
C ALA A 38 14.29 -7.49 0.97
N GLY A 39 14.87 -7.59 2.17
CA GLY A 39 16.32 -7.65 2.36
C GLY A 39 17.13 -6.38 2.05
N TYR A 40 16.49 -5.26 1.71
CA TYR A 40 17.20 -4.01 1.44
C TYR A 40 17.72 -3.40 2.76
N SER A 41 19.05 -3.21 2.86
CA SER A 41 19.73 -2.79 4.09
C SER A 41 19.27 -1.44 4.63
N SER A 42 18.78 -0.56 3.74
CA SER A 42 18.34 0.79 4.09
C SER A 42 16.88 0.85 4.59
N ASN A 43 16.08 -0.22 4.46
CA ASN A 43 14.65 -0.18 4.80
C ASN A 43 14.41 0.30 6.23
N ALA A 44 15.09 -0.29 7.21
CA ALA A 44 14.88 0.04 8.62
C ALA A 44 15.14 1.52 8.92
N ALA A 45 16.25 2.07 8.39
CA ALA A 45 16.61 3.47 8.57
C ALA A 45 15.61 4.40 7.84
N GLN A 46 15.26 4.10 6.60
CA GLN A 46 14.38 4.94 5.78
C GLN A 46 12.95 4.97 6.32
N VAL A 47 12.41 3.83 6.76
CA VAL A 47 11.09 3.77 7.40
C VAL A 47 11.10 4.58 8.70
N ALA A 48 12.10 4.40 9.57
CA ALA A 48 12.21 5.16 10.80
C ALA A 48 12.29 6.68 10.53
N ASN A 49 13.05 7.09 9.52
CA ASN A 49 13.18 8.49 9.12
C ASN A 49 11.85 9.06 8.60
N ALA A 50 11.07 8.32 7.81
CA ALA A 50 9.77 8.77 7.33
C ALA A 50 8.80 9.08 8.49
N PHE A 51 8.68 8.18 9.47
CA PHE A 51 7.82 8.40 10.64
C PHE A 51 8.33 9.54 11.53
N LYS A 52 9.65 9.70 11.69
CA LYS A 52 10.23 10.83 12.42
C LYS A 52 9.99 12.17 11.73
N ALA A 53 10.05 12.20 10.40
CA ALA A 53 9.89 13.43 9.63
C ALA A 53 8.49 14.04 9.81
N VAL A 54 7.44 13.24 9.85
CA VAL A 54 6.07 13.76 10.10
C VAL A 54 5.98 14.45 11.46
N VAL A 55 6.61 13.85 12.50
CA VAL A 55 6.68 14.44 13.84
C VAL A 55 7.48 15.76 13.83
N SER A 56 8.64 15.79 13.16
CA SER A 56 9.52 16.97 13.15
C SER A 56 8.96 18.14 12.34
N VAL A 57 8.13 17.85 11.34
CA VAL A 57 7.48 18.85 10.49
C VAL A 57 6.16 19.34 11.09
N GLY A 58 5.55 18.58 12.02
CA GLY A 58 4.30 18.97 12.69
C GLY A 58 3.08 18.88 11.78
N VAL A 59 3.12 18.03 10.75
CA VAL A 59 2.01 17.81 9.82
C VAL A 59 1.29 16.51 10.16
N ASN A 60 -0.01 16.45 9.88
CA ASN A 60 -0.81 15.23 10.04
C ASN A 60 -0.81 14.42 8.73
N PHE A 61 0.36 13.90 8.36
CA PHE A 61 0.54 13.07 7.17
C PHE A 61 0.77 11.62 7.58
N GLN A 62 0.18 10.66 6.88
CA GLN A 62 0.22 9.25 7.29
C GLN A 62 0.98 8.35 6.30
N PHE A 63 1.38 7.18 6.77
CA PHE A 63 2.05 6.16 5.97
C PHE A 63 1.39 4.80 6.15
N PHE A 64 1.44 3.97 5.13
CA PHE A 64 1.21 2.53 5.25
C PHE A 64 2.26 1.77 4.46
N PHE A 65 2.42 0.48 4.75
CA PHE A 65 3.37 -0.34 4.01
C PHE A 65 2.78 -0.87 2.71
N SER A 66 3.56 -0.76 1.64
CA SER A 66 3.45 -1.56 0.43
C SER A 66 4.65 -2.50 0.40
N PHE A 67 4.45 -3.76 0.78
CA PHE A 67 5.53 -4.74 0.70
C PHE A 67 5.73 -5.14 -0.76
N ASP A 68 6.91 -4.85 -1.31
CA ASP A 68 7.25 -5.17 -2.68
C ASP A 68 7.80 -6.60 -2.76
N TYR A 69 6.96 -7.52 -3.25
CA TYR A 69 7.32 -8.93 -3.43
C TYR A 69 8.03 -9.22 -4.76
N ALA A 70 8.17 -8.22 -5.63
CA ALA A 70 8.80 -8.34 -6.93
C ALA A 70 10.19 -7.64 -7.00
N GLY A 71 10.46 -6.68 -6.11
CA GLY A 71 11.64 -5.83 -6.17
C GLY A 71 12.95 -6.53 -5.81
N ASN A 72 12.96 -7.43 -4.82
CA ASN A 72 14.16 -8.20 -4.42
C ASN A 72 13.81 -9.62 -3.94
N GLY A 73 12.80 -10.22 -4.57
CA GLY A 73 12.22 -11.49 -4.15
C GLY A 73 11.10 -11.33 -3.10
N SER A 74 10.49 -12.46 -2.76
CA SER A 74 9.35 -12.48 -1.83
C SER A 74 9.77 -12.20 -0.40
N TRP A 75 8.94 -11.45 0.32
CA TRP A 75 9.10 -11.26 1.75
C TRP A 75 8.85 -12.56 2.53
N ALA A 76 9.63 -12.78 3.60
CA ALA A 76 9.32 -13.79 4.60
C ALA A 76 8.20 -13.28 5.51
N ILE A 77 7.28 -14.16 5.92
CA ILE A 77 6.16 -13.79 6.80
C ILE A 77 6.62 -13.10 8.09
N THR A 78 7.68 -13.59 8.71
CA THR A 78 8.24 -13.05 9.97
C THR A 78 8.74 -11.62 9.82
N ASP A 79 9.28 -11.27 8.65
CA ASP A 79 9.77 -9.92 8.39
C ASP A 79 8.60 -8.96 8.21
N VAL A 80 7.55 -9.38 7.50
CA VAL A 80 6.31 -8.60 7.34
C VAL A 80 5.67 -8.33 8.70
N GLU A 81 5.51 -9.36 9.53
CA GLU A 81 4.94 -9.24 10.87
C GLU A 81 5.77 -8.35 11.79
N SER A 82 7.10 -8.42 11.70
CA SER A 82 8.01 -7.56 12.45
C SER A 82 7.82 -6.07 12.09
N TYR A 83 7.78 -5.75 10.79
CA TYR A 83 7.49 -4.39 10.33
C TYR A 83 6.10 -3.93 10.77
N LEU A 84 5.07 -4.77 10.62
CA LEU A 84 3.72 -4.38 11.01
C LEU A 84 3.64 -4.13 12.52
N THR A 85 4.07 -5.06 13.34
CA THR A 85 4.03 -4.92 14.81
C THR A 85 4.78 -3.68 15.31
N GLY A 86 5.91 -3.32 14.67
CA GLY A 86 6.69 -2.14 15.03
C GLY A 86 6.01 -0.80 14.75
N TYR A 87 5.12 -0.74 13.75
CA TYR A 87 4.66 0.53 13.17
C TYR A 87 3.14 0.73 13.15
N ILE A 88 2.30 -0.31 13.11
CA ILE A 88 0.84 -0.16 12.96
C ILE A 88 0.19 0.69 14.05
N ASN A 89 0.79 0.77 15.24
CA ASN A 89 0.30 1.57 16.37
C ASN A 89 0.91 2.98 16.47
N LYS A 90 1.74 3.39 15.49
CA LYS A 90 2.28 4.75 15.43
C LYS A 90 1.17 5.72 14.97
N ALA A 91 1.16 6.93 15.52
CA ALA A 91 0.15 7.95 15.18
C ALA A 91 0.14 8.32 13.68
N ALA A 92 1.32 8.30 13.03
CA ALA A 92 1.46 8.55 11.60
C ALA A 92 1.18 7.30 10.73
N TYR A 93 0.59 6.22 11.28
CA TYR A 93 0.20 5.05 10.49
C TYR A 93 -1.23 5.21 9.97
N TYR A 94 -1.42 5.04 8.66
CA TYR A 94 -2.72 5.20 8.00
C TYR A 94 -3.68 4.07 8.40
N ARG A 95 -4.93 4.44 8.67
CA ARG A 95 -5.99 3.51 9.07
C ARG A 95 -7.22 3.70 8.20
N TYR A 96 -7.75 2.58 7.70
CA TYR A 96 -9.04 2.54 7.02
C TYR A 96 -10.07 1.91 7.96
N ASN A 97 -11.16 2.63 8.25
CA ASN A 97 -12.18 2.19 9.21
C ASN A 97 -11.58 1.72 10.55
N ASN A 98 -10.61 2.49 11.07
CA ASN A 98 -9.89 2.24 12.32
C ASN A 98 -8.94 1.02 12.32
N GLN A 99 -8.82 0.28 11.20
CA GLN A 99 -7.89 -0.83 11.04
C GLN A 99 -6.59 -0.36 10.38
N PRO A 100 -5.40 -0.88 10.77
CA PRO A 100 -4.15 -0.57 10.08
C PRO A 100 -4.23 -0.98 8.62
N PHE A 101 -4.05 -0.05 7.69
CA PHE A 101 -4.11 -0.37 6.27
C PHE A 101 -2.76 -0.93 5.80
N VAL A 102 -2.77 -1.99 4.98
CA VAL A 102 -1.56 -2.63 4.45
C VAL A 102 -1.79 -3.03 2.99
N SER A 103 -0.73 -2.96 2.19
CA SER A 103 -0.76 -3.32 0.78
C SER A 103 0.50 -4.09 0.36
N THR A 104 0.50 -4.62 -0.86
CA THR A 104 1.67 -5.20 -1.52
C THR A 104 1.76 -4.76 -2.96
N PHE A 105 2.98 -4.71 -3.49
CA PHE A 105 3.19 -4.80 -4.93
C PHE A 105 3.47 -6.26 -5.29
N LYS A 106 2.59 -6.87 -6.09
CA LYS A 106 2.60 -8.31 -6.43
C LYS A 106 2.50 -9.20 -5.18
N GLY A 107 3.01 -10.43 -5.28
CA GLY A 107 3.02 -11.41 -4.18
C GLY A 107 1.86 -12.40 -4.17
N THR A 108 1.21 -12.65 -5.31
CA THR A 108 0.10 -13.63 -5.39
C THR A 108 0.49 -15.03 -4.91
N SER A 109 1.74 -15.45 -5.14
CA SER A 109 2.29 -16.73 -4.65
C SER A 109 2.44 -16.81 -3.13
N LYS A 110 2.29 -15.68 -2.43
CA LYS A 110 2.38 -15.53 -0.98
C LYS A 110 1.04 -15.14 -0.34
N ALA A 111 -0.07 -15.32 -1.06
CA ALA A 111 -1.39 -14.99 -0.55
C ALA A 111 -1.74 -15.74 0.75
N GLU A 112 -1.34 -17.01 0.89
CA GLU A 112 -1.63 -17.81 2.10
C GLU A 112 -0.97 -17.24 3.37
N ASP A 113 0.20 -16.63 3.25
CA ASP A 113 0.89 -15.99 4.39
C ASP A 113 0.01 -14.88 5.00
N TRP A 114 -0.81 -14.21 4.19
CA TRP A 114 -1.66 -13.11 4.62
C TRP A 114 -2.82 -13.55 5.51
N VAL A 115 -3.20 -14.84 5.51
CA VAL A 115 -4.21 -15.36 6.45
C VAL A 115 -3.68 -15.21 7.88
N THR A 116 -2.44 -15.62 8.11
CA THR A 116 -1.76 -15.52 9.40
C THR A 116 -1.41 -14.07 9.74
N ILE A 117 -0.84 -13.31 8.80
CA ILE A 117 -0.46 -11.90 9.03
C ILE A 117 -1.68 -11.08 9.45
N LYS A 118 -2.82 -11.23 8.77
CA LYS A 118 -4.04 -10.51 9.13
C LYS A 118 -4.58 -10.94 10.49
N ALA A 119 -4.58 -12.24 10.79
CA ALA A 119 -5.01 -12.74 12.10
C ALA A 119 -4.19 -12.13 13.24
N ASN A 120 -2.87 -11.99 13.05
CA ASN A 120 -1.95 -11.48 14.07
C ASN A 120 -1.97 -9.96 14.21
N THR A 121 -2.27 -9.23 13.14
CA THR A 121 -2.15 -7.75 13.11
C THR A 121 -3.48 -7.02 13.08
N GLY A 122 -4.58 -7.70 12.71
CA GLY A 122 -5.90 -7.10 12.51
C GLY A 122 -5.94 -6.10 11.35
N CYS A 123 -4.99 -6.16 10.42
CA CYS A 123 -4.87 -5.19 9.34
C CYS A 123 -5.98 -5.31 8.28
N PHE A 124 -6.27 -4.17 7.66
CA PHE A 124 -7.10 -4.07 6.46
C PHE A 124 -6.20 -4.18 5.23
N PHE A 125 -6.34 -5.26 4.47
CA PHE A 125 -5.38 -5.69 3.46
C PHE A 125 -5.88 -5.48 2.03
N VAL A 126 -5.16 -4.65 1.26
CA VAL A 126 -5.50 -4.27 -0.13
C VAL A 126 -4.28 -4.42 -1.05
N PRO A 127 -3.99 -5.61 -1.59
CA PRO A 127 -2.81 -5.86 -2.43
C PRO A 127 -2.99 -5.50 -3.92
N ASP A 128 -1.87 -5.26 -4.62
CA ASP A 128 -1.79 -5.36 -6.09
C ASP A 128 -1.51 -6.80 -6.47
N TRP A 129 -2.59 -7.51 -6.77
CA TRP A 129 -2.55 -8.83 -7.38
C TRP A 129 -3.00 -8.80 -8.84
N SER A 130 -2.77 -7.68 -9.54
CA SER A 130 -3.19 -7.48 -10.94
C SER A 130 -2.66 -8.56 -11.90
N SER A 131 -1.55 -9.24 -11.56
CA SER A 131 -1.02 -10.35 -12.37
C SER A 131 -1.96 -11.57 -12.44
N ALA A 132 -2.91 -11.70 -11.50
CA ALA A 132 -3.93 -12.74 -11.52
C ALA A 132 -5.26 -12.27 -12.16
N GLY A 133 -5.44 -10.95 -12.35
CA GLY A 133 -6.74 -10.35 -12.66
C GLY A 133 -7.65 -10.25 -11.43
N ALA A 134 -8.64 -9.34 -11.45
CA ALA A 134 -9.46 -8.98 -10.30
C ALA A 134 -10.24 -10.18 -9.71
N GLY A 135 -11.04 -10.87 -10.52
CA GLY A 135 -11.80 -12.06 -10.10
C GLY A 135 -10.94 -13.14 -9.45
N PRO A 136 -9.92 -13.72 -10.12
CA PRO A 136 -9.06 -14.73 -9.51
C PRO A 136 -8.33 -14.23 -8.25
N ALA A 137 -7.82 -12.99 -8.26
CA ALA A 137 -7.14 -12.40 -7.11
C ALA A 137 -8.03 -12.35 -5.86
N LEU A 138 -9.34 -12.10 -6.02
CA LEU A 138 -10.29 -12.08 -4.91
C LEU A 138 -10.52 -13.42 -4.24
N THR A 139 -10.18 -14.52 -4.90
CA THR A 139 -10.39 -15.88 -4.38
C THR A 139 -9.14 -16.46 -3.71
N LEU A 140 -7.97 -15.84 -3.92
CA LEU A 140 -6.70 -16.31 -3.36
C LEU A 140 -6.76 -16.38 -1.83
N ALA A 141 -6.21 -17.47 -1.28
CA ALA A 141 -6.17 -17.75 0.15
C ALA A 141 -7.54 -17.62 0.84
N GLY A 142 -8.58 -18.17 0.20
CA GLY A 142 -9.96 -18.12 0.73
C GLY A 142 -10.56 -16.71 0.75
N GLY A 143 -10.05 -15.80 -0.09
CA GLY A 143 -10.51 -14.42 -0.18
C GLY A 143 -10.00 -13.51 0.93
N VAL A 144 -8.76 -13.76 1.37
CA VAL A 144 -8.08 -13.05 2.46
C VAL A 144 -8.00 -11.52 2.26
N ALA A 145 -7.94 -11.04 1.03
CA ALA A 145 -7.87 -9.61 0.72
C ALA A 145 -9.20 -8.90 1.05
N ASP A 146 -9.14 -7.78 1.77
CA ASP A 146 -10.32 -6.98 2.11
C ASP A 146 -10.75 -6.06 0.96
N GLY A 147 -9.82 -5.76 0.05
CA GLY A 147 -10.03 -5.04 -1.19
C GLY A 147 -8.90 -5.38 -2.14
N LEU A 148 -8.90 -4.78 -3.33
CA LEU A 148 -7.77 -4.86 -4.26
C LEU A 148 -7.46 -3.48 -4.80
N PHE A 149 -6.25 -3.34 -5.36
CA PHE A 149 -5.91 -2.21 -6.20
C PHE A 149 -5.31 -2.70 -7.52
N SER A 150 -5.40 -1.85 -8.54
CA SER A 150 -4.85 -2.12 -9.86
C SER A 150 -3.55 -1.35 -10.06
N TRP A 151 -2.58 -1.95 -10.75
CA TRP A 151 -1.36 -1.24 -11.18
C TRP A 151 -1.54 -0.50 -12.51
N ALA A 152 -2.71 -0.62 -13.14
CA ALA A 152 -2.98 -0.08 -14.47
C ALA A 152 -3.34 1.42 -14.44
N ALA A 153 -2.46 2.27 -13.88
CA ALA A 153 -2.67 3.71 -13.83
C ALA A 153 -2.23 4.44 -15.11
N TRP A 154 -1.39 3.79 -15.94
CA TRP A 154 -0.76 4.37 -17.12
C TRP A 154 -1.00 3.55 -18.39
N PRO A 155 -0.94 4.18 -19.57
CA PRO A 155 -0.91 3.50 -20.86
C PRO A 155 0.14 2.39 -20.93
N TRP A 156 -0.21 1.27 -21.56
CA TRP A 156 0.77 0.27 -21.92
C TRP A 156 1.34 0.60 -23.31
N ALA A 157 2.57 1.13 -23.34
CA ALA A 157 3.20 1.65 -24.55
C ALA A 157 2.28 2.66 -25.26
N ASN A 158 1.94 2.43 -26.54
CA ASN A 158 1.10 3.33 -27.33
C ASN A 158 -0.40 3.03 -27.21
N ALA A 159 -0.81 2.06 -26.39
CA ALA A 159 -2.21 1.72 -26.22
C ALA A 159 -2.90 2.76 -25.31
N PRO A 160 -4.05 3.34 -25.71
CA PRO A 160 -4.77 4.26 -24.86
C PRO A 160 -5.22 3.57 -23.57
N ILE A 161 -5.23 4.31 -22.46
CA ILE A 161 -5.85 3.83 -21.23
C ILE A 161 -7.35 3.67 -21.46
N THR A 162 -7.92 2.61 -20.89
CA THR A 162 -9.35 2.31 -21.02
C THR A 162 -9.96 2.11 -19.64
N GLN A 163 -11.27 2.29 -19.52
CA GLN A 163 -12.01 2.04 -18.29
C GLN A 163 -12.21 0.54 -18.02
N PHE A 164 -11.80 -0.35 -18.93
CA PHE A 164 -12.10 -1.79 -18.82
C PHE A 164 -11.47 -2.44 -17.60
N VAL A 165 -10.26 -2.03 -17.21
CA VAL A 165 -9.60 -2.57 -16.02
C VAL A 165 -10.33 -2.08 -14.76
N ASP A 166 -10.63 -0.79 -14.65
CA ASP A 166 -11.39 -0.28 -13.51
C ASP A 166 -12.81 -0.87 -13.42
N ALA A 167 -13.45 -1.09 -14.58
CA ALA A 167 -14.75 -1.73 -14.67
C ALA A 167 -14.72 -3.19 -14.18
N SER A 168 -13.66 -3.95 -14.48
CA SER A 168 -13.54 -5.32 -13.97
C SER A 168 -13.34 -5.36 -12.46
N TYR A 169 -12.51 -4.48 -11.91
CA TYR A 169 -12.35 -4.39 -10.45
C TYR A 169 -13.64 -3.95 -9.76
N THR A 170 -14.30 -2.89 -10.23
CA THR A 170 -15.58 -2.44 -9.65
C THR A 170 -16.68 -3.49 -9.72
N THR A 171 -16.69 -4.32 -10.77
CA THR A 171 -17.64 -5.44 -10.91
C THR A 171 -17.28 -6.61 -10.01
N ASP A 172 -16.04 -7.09 -10.07
CA ASP A 172 -15.61 -8.33 -9.40
C ASP A 172 -15.54 -8.17 -7.88
N LEU A 173 -15.14 -6.99 -7.38
CA LEU A 173 -15.00 -6.75 -5.94
C LEU A 173 -16.35 -6.70 -5.20
N GLY A 174 -17.45 -6.47 -5.91
CA GLY A 174 -18.78 -6.39 -5.31
C GLY A 174 -18.82 -5.34 -4.19
N SER A 175 -18.93 -5.80 -2.93
CA SER A 175 -18.95 -4.91 -1.76
C SER A 175 -17.57 -4.58 -1.18
N LYS A 176 -16.50 -5.25 -1.63
CA LYS A 176 -15.13 -4.97 -1.19
C LYS A 176 -14.62 -3.67 -1.82
N PRO A 177 -13.88 -2.80 -1.11
CA PRO A 177 -13.37 -1.57 -1.67
C PRO A 177 -12.32 -1.79 -2.76
N TYR A 178 -12.43 -1.01 -3.83
CA TYR A 178 -11.41 -0.87 -4.87
C TYR A 178 -10.58 0.39 -4.62
N MET A 179 -9.27 0.24 -4.44
CA MET A 179 -8.34 1.37 -4.44
C MET A 179 -7.94 1.67 -5.90
N MET A 180 -8.72 2.53 -6.55
CA MET A 180 -8.52 2.88 -7.97
C MET A 180 -7.24 3.69 -8.18
N PRO A 181 -6.36 3.31 -9.11
CA PRO A 181 -5.14 4.04 -9.38
C PRO A 181 -5.40 5.25 -10.30
N VAL A 182 -4.61 6.31 -10.16
CA VAL A 182 -4.64 7.49 -11.04
C VAL A 182 -3.20 7.95 -11.30
N SER A 183 -2.89 8.33 -12.54
CA SER A 183 -1.61 8.99 -12.90
C SER A 183 -1.84 10.41 -13.43
N PRO A 184 -0.84 11.31 -13.33
CA PRO A 184 -0.85 12.61 -14.01
C PRO A 184 -0.87 12.52 -15.53
#